data_AF-A0A5K1ERW5-F1
#
_entry.id   AF-A0A5K1ERW5-F1
#
_cell.length_a   1.000
_cell.length_b   1.000
_cell.length_c   1.000
_cell.angle_alpha   90.00
_cell.angle_beta   90.00
_cell.angle_gamma   90.00
#
_symmetry.space_group_name_H-M   'P 1'
#
loop_
_entity.id
_entity.type
_entity.pdbx_description
1 polymer ?
#
loop_
_entity_poly.entity_id
_entity_poly.type
_entity_poly.pdbx_seq_one_letter_code
_entity_poly.pdbx_strand_id
1 'polypeptide(L)' 'VPDYLCCKITLEIFRDPVITPSGVTYERAVIIEHLRK' A
#
# COMPACT_ATOMS: atom_id res chain seq x y z
N VAL A 1 -10.79 -8.02 -9.87
CA VAL A 1 -10.75 -7.61 -8.45
C VAL A 1 -10.85 -6.09 -8.43
N PRO A 2 -11.68 -5.48 -7.57
CA PRO A 2 -11.77 -4.02 -7.52
C PRO A 2 -10.44 -3.37 -7.12
N ASP A 3 -10.03 -2.32 -7.85
CA ASP A 3 -8.71 -1.68 -7.68
C ASP A 3 -8.48 -1.03 -6.31
N TYR A 4 -9.55 -0.66 -5.60
CA TYR A 4 -9.45 -0.11 -4.25
C TYR A 4 -9.07 -1.15 -3.19
N LEU A 5 -9.09 -2.45 -3.55
CA LEU A 5 -8.57 -3.54 -2.72
C LEU A 5 -7.10 -3.83 -3.00
N CYS A 6 -6.47 -3.14 -3.96
CA CYS A 6 -5.11 -3.38 -4.38
C CYS A 6 -4.14 -2.28 -3.91
N CYS A 7 -2.94 -2.68 -3.53
CA CYS A 7 -1.87 -1.76 -3.18
C CYS A 7 -1.39 -0.98 -4.40
N LYS A 8 -1.23 0.35 -4.22
CA LYS A 8 -0.78 1.26 -5.28
C LYS A 8 0.66 1.03 -5.74
N ILE A 9 1.46 0.28 -4.97
CA ILE A 9 2.85 -0.05 -5.32
C ILE A 9 2.96 -1.45 -5.91
N THR A 10 2.42 -2.49 -5.24
CA THR A 10 2.56 -3.88 -5.72
C THR A 10 1.55 -4.24 -6.80
N LEU A 11 0.45 -3.48 -6.91
CA LEU A 11 -0.70 -3.79 -7.75
C LEU A 11 -1.40 -5.12 -7.39
N GLU A 12 -1.07 -5.69 -6.23
CA GLU A 12 -1.69 -6.90 -5.68
C GLU A 12 -2.71 -6.55 -4.57
N ILE A 13 -3.57 -7.52 -4.23
CA ILE A 13 -4.53 -7.40 -3.11
C ILE A 13 -3.77 -7.11 -1.81
N PHE A 14 -4.26 -6.14 -1.03
CA PHE A 14 -3.72 -5.84 0.30
C PHE A 14 -3.75 -7.05 1.22
N ARG A 15 -2.64 -7.28 1.95
CA ARG A 15 -2.59 -8.25 3.06
C ARG A 15 -2.47 -7.55 4.41
N ASP A 16 -1.65 -6.51 4.50
CA ASP A 16 -1.49 -5.67 5.69
C ASP A 16 -1.53 -4.17 5.30
N PRO A 17 -2.72 -3.64 5.00
CA PRO A 17 -2.89 -2.27 4.55
C PRO A 17 -2.59 -1.26 5.68
N VAL A 18 -1.83 -0.22 5.36
CA VAL A 18 -1.57 0.95 6.21
C VAL A 18 -1.91 2.24 5.49
N ILE A 19 -2.43 3.22 6.22
CA ILE A 19 -2.85 4.51 5.66
C ILE A 19 -1.87 5.63 6.03
N THR A 20 -1.52 6.47 5.06
CA THR A 20 -0.75 7.70 5.28
C THR A 20 -1.65 8.84 5.80
N PRO A 21 -1.07 9.90 6.39
CA PRO A 21 -1.86 11.10 6.75
C PRO A 21 -2.56 11.78 5.57
N SER A 22 -2.09 11.57 4.33
CA SER A 22 -2.74 12.05 3.10
C SER A 22 -3.92 11.17 2.65
N GLY A 23 -4.25 10.10 3.37
CA GLY A 23 -5.37 9.21 3.07
C GLY A 23 -5.08 8.15 2.02
N VAL A 24 -3.80 7.85 1.73
CA VAL A 24 -3.44 6.83 0.73
C VAL A 24 -3.05 5.54 1.44
N THR A 25 -3.62 4.42 0.98
CA THR A 25 -3.38 3.08 1.55
C THR A 25 -2.31 2.34 0.77
N TYR A 26 -1.38 1.72 1.49
CA TYR A 26 -0.27 0.92 0.95
C TYR A 26 -0.11 -0.39 1.72
N GLU A 27 0.57 -1.36 1.12
CA GLU A 27 1.05 -2.56 1.82
C GLU A 27 2.20 -2.17 2.77
N ARG A 28 2.12 -2.55 4.05
CA ARG A 28 3.02 -2.06 5.11
C ARG A 28 4.49 -2.26 4.77
N ALA A 29 4.87 -3.48 4.42
CA ALA A 29 6.27 -3.80 4.12
C ALA A 29 6.80 -2.97 2.95
N VAL A 30 5.94 -2.71 1.98
CA VAL A 30 6.29 -2.07 0.71
C VAL A 30 6.45 -0.56 0.87
N ILE A 31 5.55 0.11 1.62
CA ILE A 31 5.70 1.55 1.87
C ILE A 31 6.90 1.85 2.76
N ILE A 32 7.20 0.99 3.74
CA ILE A 32 8.39 1.14 4.60
C ILE A 32 9.66 0.98 3.77
N GLU A 33 9.72 0.00 2.86
CA GLU A 33 10.88 -0.14 1.96
C GLU A 33 11.01 1.07 1.01
N HIS A 34 9.90 1.53 0.43
CA HIS A 34 9.90 2.67 -0.48
C HIS A 34 10.43 3.95 0.18
N LEU A 35 10.10 4.19 1.46
CA LEU A 35 10.57 5.35 2.24
C LEU A 35 12.05 5.27 2.66
N ARG A 36 12.68 4.10 2.55
CA ARG A 36 14.09 3.89 2.90
C ARG A 36 15.04 4.04 1.71
N LYS A 37 14.51 4.26 0.50
CA LYS A 37 15.26 4.57 -0.72
C LYS A 37 15.28 6.08 -0.96
#